data_AF-A0A4S8JSJ5-F1
#
_entry.id   AF-A0A4S8JSJ5-F1
#
_cell.length_a   1.000
_cell.length_b   1.000
_cell.length_c   1.000
_cell.angle_alpha   90.00
_cell.angle_beta   90.00
_cell.angle_gamma   90.00
#
_symmetry.space_group_name_H-M   'P 1'
#
loop_
_entity.id
_entity.type
_entity.pdbx_description
1 polymer ?
#
loop_
_entity_poly.entity_id
_entity_poly.type
_entity_poly.pdbx_seq_one_letter_code
_entity_poly.pdbx_strand_id
1 'polypeptide(L)'
;MALKFLNKKGWHTGSLRNIENVWKAKQKHEAEQCKLEDLRKQIQDERKKSKFRLLQEQAGLVPEAPIPKFPSLAPCFPDIVLLSGIDLIRRQERLDFLYESGLPS
;
A
#
# COMPACT_ATOMS: atom_id res chain seq x y z
N MET A 1 39.16 32.19 15.07
CA MET A 1 38.24 31.08 15.42
C MET A 1 36.88 31.62 15.90
N ALA A 2 35.98 32.05 15.01
CA ALA A 2 34.74 32.75 15.40
C ALA A 2 33.44 31.92 15.28
N LEU A 3 33.45 30.74 14.64
CA LEU A 3 32.23 29.98 14.34
C LEU A 3 32.01 28.71 15.17
N LYS A 4 32.93 28.37 16.10
CA LYS A 4 32.87 27.13 16.90
C LYS A 4 31.59 27.01 17.76
N PHE A 5 30.95 28.14 18.10
CA PHE A 5 29.72 28.15 18.89
C PHE A 5 28.50 27.59 18.14
N LEU A 6 28.50 27.64 16.80
CA LEU A 6 27.40 27.14 15.96
C LEU A 6 27.20 25.62 16.11
N ASN A 7 28.28 24.87 16.33
CA ASN A 7 28.23 23.42 16.55
C ASN A 7 27.50 23.00 17.83
N LYS A 8 27.32 23.92 18.80
CA LYS A 8 26.50 23.66 20.00
C LYS A 8 25.00 23.87 19.76
N LYS A 9 24.60 24.40 18.60
CA LYS A 9 23.19 24.64 18.25
C LYS A 9 22.60 23.39 17.60
N GLY A 10 21.45 22.94 18.13
CA GLY A 10 20.77 21.74 17.63
C GLY A 10 20.28 21.84 16.18
N TRP A 11 20.05 23.04 15.67
CA TRP A 11 19.62 23.29 14.28
C TRP A 11 20.77 23.46 13.29
N HIS A 12 22.04 23.46 13.75
CA HIS A 12 23.17 23.72 12.86
C HIS A 12 23.40 22.55 11.90
N THR A 13 23.49 22.84 10.61
CA THR A 13 23.62 21.83 9.54
C THR A 13 24.97 21.12 9.54
N GLY A 14 26.02 21.76 10.07
CA GLY A 14 27.35 21.16 10.23
C GLY A 14 27.49 20.25 11.46
N SER A 15 26.45 20.12 12.29
CA SER A 15 26.47 19.22 13.45
C SER A 15 26.41 17.76 13.00
N LEU A 16 27.29 16.90 13.53
CA LEU A 16 27.37 15.47 13.19
C LEU A 16 26.02 14.76 13.30
N ARG A 17 25.21 15.10 14.32
CA ARG A 17 23.87 14.54 14.51
C ARG A 17 22.90 14.88 13.38
N ASN A 18 22.99 16.11 12.86
CA ASN A 18 22.12 16.55 11.76
C ASN A 18 22.60 15.97 10.42
N ILE A 19 23.91 15.89 10.22
CA ILE A 19 24.49 15.22 9.05
C ILE A 19 24.07 13.74 9.03
N GLU A 20 24.14 13.05 10.17
CA GLU A 20 23.71 11.66 10.30
C GLU A 20 22.20 11.49 10.04
N ASN A 21 21.36 12.37 10.59
CA ASN A 21 19.91 12.34 10.36
C ASN A 21 19.56 12.53 8.87
N VAL A 22 20.19 13.51 8.21
CA VAL A 22 20.02 13.76 6.78
C VAL A 22 20.51 12.57 5.97
N TRP A 23 21.64 11.96 6.35
CA TRP A 23 22.16 10.78 5.67
C TRP A 23 21.21 9.58 5.77
N LYS A 24 20.68 9.29 6.98
CA LYS A 24 19.68 8.24 7.18
C LYS A 24 18.39 8.52 6.40
N ALA A 25 17.94 9.77 6.35
CA ALA A 25 16.77 10.16 5.58
C ALA A 25 16.99 9.97 4.07
N LYS A 26 18.15 10.36 3.55
CA LYS A 26 18.53 10.13 2.15
C LYS A 26 18.58 8.64 1.80
N GLN A 27 19.18 7.83 2.67
CA GLN A 27 19.29 6.40 2.46
C GLN A 27 17.91 5.71 2.41
N LYS A 28 17.00 6.09 3.32
CA LYS A 28 15.61 5.60 3.28
C LYS A 28 14.89 6.02 2.00
N HIS A 29 15.05 7.27 1.61
CA HIS A 29 14.44 7.79 0.39
C HIS A 29 14.95 7.08 -0.86
N GLU A 30 16.25 6.84 -0.98
CA GLU A 30 16.84 6.12 -2.10
C GLU A 30 16.33 4.66 -2.18
N ALA A 31 16.22 3.98 -1.03
CA ALA A 31 15.64 2.65 -0.96
C ALA A 31 14.15 2.63 -1.37
N GLU A 32 13.39 3.65 -1.01
CA GLU A 32 11.99 3.81 -1.43
C GLU A 32 11.88 4.09 -2.93
N GLN A 33 12.73 4.97 -3.47
CA GLN A 33 12.74 5.30 -4.91
C GLN A 33 13.09 4.08 -5.76
N CYS A 34 14.11 3.31 -5.38
CA CYS A 34 14.48 2.09 -6.09
C CYS A 34 13.31 1.10 -6.17
N LYS A 35 12.60 0.89 -5.05
CA LYS A 35 11.39 0.04 -5.01
C LYS A 35 10.28 0.58 -5.90
N LEU A 36 10.06 1.91 -5.91
CA LEU A 36 9.06 2.53 -6.76
C LEU A 36 9.40 2.40 -8.26
N GLU A 37 10.67 2.51 -8.62
CA GLU A 37 11.14 2.33 -9.99
C GLU A 37 10.94 0.89 -10.48
N ASP A 38 11.26 -0.09 -9.64
CA ASP A 38 11.03 -1.51 -9.93
C ASP A 38 9.54 -1.80 -10.18
N LEU A 39 8.65 -1.29 -9.32
CA LEU A 39 7.21 -1.43 -9.49
C LEU A 39 6.70 -0.71 -10.75
N ARG A 40 7.22 0.48 -11.05
CA ARG A 40 6.90 1.20 -12.30
C ARG A 40 7.29 0.40 -13.53
N LYS A 41 8.45 -0.26 -13.49
CA LYS A 41 8.93 -1.11 -14.59
C LYS A 41 8.02 -2.32 -14.78
N GLN A 42 7.61 -2.99 -13.69
CA GLN A 42 6.68 -4.12 -13.75
C GLN A 42 5.35 -3.72 -14.42
N ILE A 43 4.75 -2.61 -14.02
CA ILE A 43 3.50 -2.10 -14.63
C ILE A 43 3.68 -1.83 -16.12
N GLN A 44 4.81 -1.24 -16.52
CA GLN A 44 5.08 -0.97 -17.93
C GLN A 44 5.24 -2.25 -18.74
N ASP A 45 5.93 -3.25 -18.19
CA ASP A 45 6.15 -4.52 -18.88
C ASP A 45 4.85 -5.32 -19.01
N GLU A 46 3.99 -5.30 -17.99
CA GLU A 46 2.63 -5.84 -18.08
C GLU A 46 1.79 -5.14 -19.16
N ARG A 47 1.84 -3.80 -19.22
CA ARG A 47 1.16 -3.01 -20.26
C ARG A 47 1.68 -3.32 -21.67
N LYS A 48 2.98 -3.58 -21.83
CA LYS A 48 3.54 -3.97 -23.13
C LYS A 48 3.07 -5.37 -23.53
N LYS A 49 3.06 -6.32 -22.58
CA LYS A 49 2.56 -7.69 -22.82
C LYS A 49 1.09 -7.70 -23.19
N SER A 50 0.25 -6.90 -22.52
CA SER A 50 -1.18 -6.81 -22.86
C SER A 50 -1.40 -6.21 -24.24
N LYS A 51 -0.69 -5.13 -24.58
CA LYS A 51 -0.72 -4.56 -25.95
C LYS A 51 -0.29 -5.55 -27.01
N PHE A 52 0.75 -6.34 -26.74
CA PHE A 52 1.22 -7.36 -27.67
C PHE A 52 0.18 -8.48 -27.87
N ARG A 53 -0.50 -8.92 -26.80
CA ARG A 53 -1.62 -9.87 -26.91
C ARG A 53 -2.76 -9.31 -27.76
N LEU A 54 -3.17 -8.07 -27.51
CA LEU A 54 -4.22 -7.42 -28.30
C LEU A 54 -3.86 -7.35 -29.79
N LEU A 55 -2.60 -7.07 -30.12
CA LEU A 55 -2.13 -7.08 -31.51
C LEU A 55 -2.17 -8.49 -32.13
N GLN A 56 -1.83 -9.54 -31.36
CA GLN A 56 -1.92 -10.93 -31.84
C GLN A 56 -3.36 -11.39 -32.07
N GLU A 57 -4.27 -10.99 -31.18
CA GLU A 57 -5.71 -11.24 -31.29
C GLU A 57 -6.29 -10.52 -32.52
N GLN A 58 -5.94 -9.24 -32.73
CA GLN A 58 -6.33 -8.48 -33.92
C GLN A 58 -5.78 -9.08 -35.22
N ALA A 59 -4.58 -9.69 -35.18
CA ALA A 59 -3.99 -10.40 -36.30
C ALA A 59 -4.60 -11.81 -36.52
N GLY A 60 -5.51 -12.26 -35.65
CA GLY A 60 -6.13 -13.58 -35.73
C GLY A 60 -5.18 -14.76 -35.45
N LEU A 61 -3.99 -14.49 -34.91
CA LEU A 61 -2.96 -15.52 -34.65
C LEU A 61 -3.20 -16.28 -33.35
N VAL A 62 -4.00 -15.72 -32.44
CA VAL A 62 -4.33 -16.31 -31.13
C VAL A 62 -5.85 -16.22 -30.93
N PRO A 63 -6.52 -17.31 -30.49
CA PRO A 63 -7.92 -17.23 -30.14
C PRO A 63 -8.11 -16.23 -28.99
N GLU A 64 -9.10 -15.34 -29.12
CA GLU A 64 -9.48 -14.38 -28.10
C GLU A 64 -9.58 -15.11 -26.76
N ALA A 65 -8.73 -14.74 -25.80
CA ALA A 65 -8.77 -15.35 -24.49
C ALA A 65 -10.18 -15.10 -23.92
N PRO A 66 -10.91 -16.14 -23.47
CA PRO A 66 -12.22 -15.91 -22.89
C PRO A 66 -12.04 -14.92 -21.75
N ILE A 67 -12.72 -13.78 -21.85
CA ILE A 67 -12.78 -12.78 -20.78
C ILE A 67 -12.99 -13.57 -19.49
N PRO A 68 -12.13 -13.42 -18.46
CA PRO A 68 -12.41 -14.06 -17.18
C PRO A 68 -13.78 -13.54 -16.78
N LYS A 69 -14.78 -14.40 -16.90
CA LYS A 69 -16.10 -14.15 -16.37
C LYS A 69 -15.84 -14.08 -14.88
N PHE A 70 -15.61 -12.86 -14.37
CA PHE A 70 -15.91 -12.62 -12.97
C PHE A 70 -17.31 -13.19 -12.82
N PRO A 71 -17.51 -14.24 -12.02
CA PRO A 71 -18.84 -14.76 -11.80
C PRO A 71 -19.63 -13.51 -11.44
N SER A 72 -20.59 -13.18 -12.31
CA SER A 72 -21.54 -12.10 -12.07
C SER A 72 -21.87 -12.17 -10.60
N LEU A 73 -21.73 -11.06 -9.88
CA LEU A 73 -22.33 -10.91 -8.55
C LEU A 73 -23.78 -11.38 -8.67
N ALA A 74 -23.99 -12.67 -8.44
CA ALA A 74 -25.30 -13.25 -8.35
C ALA A 74 -25.80 -12.70 -7.01
N PRO A 75 -26.94 -12.02 -6.99
CA PRO A 75 -27.60 -11.69 -5.75
C PRO A 75 -28.17 -13.00 -5.20
N CYS A 76 -27.32 -13.79 -4.58
CA CYS A 76 -27.70 -14.95 -3.81
C CYS A 76 -26.99 -14.80 -2.46
N PHE A 77 -27.56 -13.96 -1.59
CA PHE A 77 -27.58 -14.30 -0.17
C PHE A 77 -28.56 -15.47 -0.05
N PRO A 78 -28.12 -16.74 0.00
CA PRO A 78 -28.93 -17.75 0.67
C PRO A 78 -28.94 -17.40 2.15
N ASP A 79 -30.10 -17.60 2.74
CA ASP A 79 -30.41 -17.26 4.10
C ASP A 79 -29.30 -17.60 5.11
N ILE A 80 -29.09 -16.63 5.97
CA ILE A 80 -28.49 -16.71 7.30
C ILE A 80 -28.75 -18.09 7.91
N VAL A 81 -27.75 -18.98 7.92
CA VAL A 81 -27.30 -19.75 9.09
C VAL A 81 -25.95 -20.37 8.71
N LEU A 82 -24.83 -19.73 9.05
CA LEU A 82 -23.58 -20.40 9.46
C LEU A 82 -22.69 -19.38 10.16
N LEU A 83 -22.85 -19.31 11.47
CA LEU A 83 -21.94 -18.71 12.43
C LEU A 83 -20.50 -19.20 12.19
N SER A 84 -19.57 -18.31 11.84
CA SER A 84 -18.15 -18.50 12.15
C SER A 84 -17.39 -17.16 12.18
N GLY A 85 -16.99 -16.75 13.38
CA GLY A 85 -15.92 -15.79 13.65
C GLY A 85 -16.24 -14.29 13.50
N ILE A 86 -16.81 -13.87 12.37
CA ILE A 86 -16.85 -12.44 12.00
C ILE A 86 -17.89 -11.66 12.81
N ASP A 87 -19.03 -12.27 13.13
CA ASP A 87 -20.08 -11.65 13.95
C ASP A 87 -19.69 -11.49 15.43
N LEU A 88 -18.77 -12.30 15.93
CA LEU A 88 -18.25 -12.16 17.29
C LEU A 88 -17.31 -10.95 17.40
N ILE A 89 -16.45 -10.75 16.40
CA ILE A 89 -15.51 -9.61 16.34
C ILE A 89 -16.29 -8.30 16.26
N ARG A 90 -17.32 -8.26 15.42
CA ARG A 90 -18.17 -7.07 15.25
C ARG A 90 -19.02 -6.75 16.49
N ARG A 91 -19.37 -7.76 17.29
CA ARG A 91 -20.00 -7.57 18.61
C ARG A 91 -19.00 -7.06 19.65
N GLN A 92 -17.77 -7.58 19.66
CA GLN A 92 -16.73 -7.14 20.59
C GLN A 92 -16.37 -5.68 20.36
N GLU A 93 -16.14 -5.26 19.11
CA GLU A 93 -15.83 -3.87 18.77
C GLU A 93 -16.95 -2.90 19.18
N ARG A 94 -18.22 -3.34 19.12
CA ARG A 94 -19.36 -2.53 19.56
C ARG A 94 -19.44 -2.41 21.08
N LEU A 95 -19.11 -3.48 21.81
CA LEU A 95 -19.08 -3.46 23.27
C LEU A 95 -17.90 -2.62 23.79
N ASP A 96 -16.75 -2.71 23.13
CA ASP A 96 -15.57 -1.90 23.47
C ASP A 96 -15.82 -0.41 23.22
N PHE A 97 -16.53 -0.06 22.14
CA PHE A 97 -16.97 1.33 21.86
C PHE A 97 -17.96 1.87 22.91
N LEU A 98 -18.86 1.01 23.41
CA LEU A 98 -19.82 1.41 24.44
C LEU A 98 -19.17 1.55 25.83
N TYR A 99 -18.10 0.80 26.10
CA TYR A 99 -17.31 0.96 27.33
C TYR A 99 -16.43 2.22 27.30
N GLU A 100 -15.80 2.53 26.16
CA GLU A 100 -14.97 3.73 25.97
C GLU A 100 -15.77 5.05 25.94
N SER A 101 -17.07 5.00 25.63
CA SER A 101 -17.94 6.19 25.59
C SER A 101 -18.48 6.66 26.95
N GLY A 102 -18.10 6.00 28.05
CA GLY A 102 -18.08 6.62 29.39
C GLY A 102 -19.42 7.09 29.96
N LEU A 103 -20.52 6.36 29.74
CA LEU A 103 -21.80 6.61 30.43
C LEU A 103 -21.98 5.65 31.61
N PRO A 104 -22.13 6.14 32.86
CA PRO A 104 -22.25 5.29 34.03
C PRO A 104 -23.65 4.68 34.15
N SER A 105 -23.70 3.48 34.75
CA SER A 105 -24.90 2.77 35.18
C SER A 105 -25.77 3.56 36.15
#